data_AF-A0A660SDF6-F1
#
_entry.id   AF-A0A660SDF6-F1
#
_cell.length_a   1.000
_cell.length_b   1.000
_cell.length_c   1.000
_cell.angle_alpha   90.00
_cell.angle_beta   90.00
_cell.angle_gamma   90.00
#
_symmetry.space_group_name_H-M   'P 1'
#
loop_
_entity.id
_entity.type
_entity.pdbx_description
1 polymer ?
#
loop_
_entity_poly.entity_id
_entity_poly.type
_entity_poly.pdbx_seq_one_letter_code
_entity_poly.pdbx_strand_id
1 'polypeptide(L)'
;SIPVFEILYKLAIHGNTNAISDVGVASLNMQTAFKSAAYNVYINFIPSLSEDYIEEKKEKIISVKTKIEEYAEKIEKKVSEKIGI
;
A
#
# COMPACT_ATOMS: atom_id res chain seq x y z
N SER A 1 -4.76 -0.71 -5.90
CA SER A 1 -4.21 -0.59 -4.53
C SER A 1 -4.51 0.77 -3.93
N ILE A 2 -4.10 1.89 -4.56
CA ILE A 2 -4.31 3.26 -4.02
C ILE A 2 -5.76 3.58 -3.62
N PRO A 3 -6.81 3.27 -4.42
CA PRO A 3 -8.19 3.54 -4.02
C PRO A 3 -8.61 2.82 -2.73
N VAL A 4 -8.04 1.64 -2.46
CA VAL A 4 -8.31 0.90 -1.21
C VAL A 4 -7.72 1.65 -0.02
N PHE A 5 -6.50 2.17 -0.14
CA PHE A 5 -5.88 2.99 0.91
C PHE A 5 -6.65 4.28 1.18
N GLU A 6 -7.19 4.93 0.15
CA GLU A 6 -8.06 6.10 0.32
C GLU A 6 -9.35 5.77 1.10
N ILE A 7 -9.97 4.61 0.80
CA ILE A 7 -11.15 4.13 1.53
C ILE A 7 -10.79 3.79 2.98
N LEU A 8 -9.69 3.05 3.20
CA LEU A 8 -9.22 2.70 4.54
C LEU A 8 -8.93 3.95 5.36
N TYR A 9 -8.35 4.99 4.76
CA TYR A 9 -8.13 6.27 5.45
C TYR A 9 -9.45 6.95 5.84
N LYS A 10 -10.46 6.97 4.95
CA LYS A 10 -11.80 7.47 5.29
C LYS A 10 -12.44 6.67 6.42
N LEU A 11 -12.30 5.34 6.42
CA LEU A 11 -12.78 4.47 7.50
C LEU A 11 -12.01 4.70 8.81
N ALA A 12 -10.70 4.96 8.74
CA ALA A 12 -9.89 5.29 9.91
C ALA A 12 -10.37 6.58 10.58
N ILE A 13 -10.85 7.57 9.80
CA ILE A 13 -11.38 8.83 10.34
C ILE A 13 -12.83 8.66 10.81
N HIS A 14 -13.71 8.19 9.94
CA HIS A 14 -15.18 8.27 10.11
C HIS A 14 -15.88 6.93 10.36
N GLY A 15 -15.17 5.81 10.23
CA GLY A 15 -15.74 4.46 10.37
C GLY A 15 -16.00 4.07 11.82
N ASN A 16 -16.55 2.87 11.99
CA ASN A 16 -16.86 2.29 13.29
C ASN A 16 -15.58 2.10 14.12
N THR A 17 -15.47 2.78 15.26
CA THR A 17 -14.33 2.68 16.17
C THR A 17 -14.12 1.24 16.68
N ASN A 18 -15.19 0.44 16.83
CA ASN A 18 -15.07 -0.95 17.25
C ASN A 18 -14.45 -1.87 16.19
N ALA A 19 -14.31 -1.40 14.94
CA ALA A 19 -13.68 -2.11 13.83
C ALA A 19 -12.37 -1.42 13.38
N ILE A 20 -11.81 -0.51 14.19
CA ILE A 20 -10.62 0.27 13.79
C ILE A 20 -9.38 -0.61 13.60
N SER A 21 -9.27 -1.71 14.36
CA SER A 21 -8.20 -2.70 14.19
C SER A 21 -8.27 -3.35 12.81
N ASP A 22 -9.46 -3.63 12.28
CA ASP A 22 -9.63 -4.24 10.96
C ASP A 22 -9.13 -3.32 9.84
N VAL A 23 -9.27 -2.00 10.02
CA VAL A 23 -8.70 -0.99 9.10
C VAL A 23 -7.18 -1.07 9.10
N GLY A 24 -6.55 -1.18 10.28
CA GLY A 24 -5.11 -1.37 10.42
C GLY A 24 -4.63 -2.67 9.76
N VAL A 25 -5.28 -3.79 10.06
CA VAL A 25 -4.98 -5.11 9.46
C VAL A 25 -5.13 -5.07 7.94
N ALA A 26 -6.19 -4.46 7.42
CA ALA A 26 -6.41 -4.32 5.98
C ALA A 26 -5.31 -3.49 5.31
N SER A 27 -4.86 -2.40 5.95
CA SER A 27 -3.73 -1.59 5.48
C SER A 27 -2.45 -2.42 5.36
N LEU A 28 -2.10 -3.18 6.40
CA LEU A 28 -0.92 -4.07 6.41
C LEU A 28 -1.00 -5.16 5.34
N ASN A 29 -2.17 -5.78 5.18
CA ASN A 29 -2.40 -6.79 4.14
C ASN A 29 -2.21 -6.22 2.75
N MET A 30 -2.72 -5.00 2.50
CA MET A 30 -2.56 -4.34 1.19
C MET A 30 -1.12 -3.95 0.90
N GLN A 31 -0.34 -3.53 1.90
CA GLN A 31 1.10 -3.27 1.74
C GLN A 31 1.85 -4.55 1.35
N THR A 32 1.54 -5.66 2.03
CA THR A 32 2.14 -6.97 1.75
C THR A 32 1.75 -7.48 0.36
N ALA A 33 0.47 -7.35 -0.01
CA ALA A 33 -0.03 -7.74 -1.33
C ALA A 33 0.67 -6.95 -2.44
N PHE A 34 0.87 -5.64 -2.25
CA PHE A 34 1.62 -4.81 -3.20
C PHE A 34 3.08 -5.26 -3.34
N LYS A 35 3.78 -5.52 -2.23
CA LYS A 35 5.17 -6.01 -2.26
C LYS A 35 5.27 -7.37 -2.98
N SER A 36 4.35 -8.29 -2.69
CA SER A 36 4.26 -9.59 -3.37
C SER A 36 4.06 -9.43 -4.89
N ALA A 37 3.14 -8.55 -5.30
CA ALA A 37 2.92 -8.26 -6.71
C ALA A 37 4.16 -7.66 -7.38
N ALA A 38 4.88 -6.76 -6.69
CA ALA A 38 6.12 -6.17 -7.21
C ALA A 38 7.20 -7.23 -7.44
N TYR A 39 7.38 -8.19 -6.52
CA TYR A 39 8.32 -9.31 -6.72
C TYR A 39 7.98 -10.15 -7.94
N ASN A 40 6.70 -10.42 -8.20
CA ASN A 40 6.26 -11.12 -9.40
C ASN A 40 6.53 -10.32 -10.68
N VAL A 41 6.59 -8.98 -10.62
CA VAL A 41 7.03 -8.17 -11.76
C VAL A 41 8.54 -8.26 -11.93
N TYR A 42 9.31 -8.10 -10.85
CA TYR A 42 10.77 -8.13 -10.90
C TYR A 42 11.32 -9.45 -11.43
N ILE A 43 10.74 -10.60 -11.06
CA ILE A 43 11.20 -11.91 -11.55
C ILE A 43 10.96 -12.10 -13.05
N ASN A 44 10.02 -11.34 -13.63
CA ASN A 44 9.74 -11.37 -15.08
C ASN A 44 10.62 -10.39 -15.88
N PHE A 45 11.52 -9.65 -15.24
CA PHE A 45 12.52 -8.86 -15.94
C PHE A 45 13.62 -9.76 -16.50
N ILE A 46 13.47 -10.11 -17.78
CA ILE A 46 14.41 -10.94 -18.52
C ILE A 46 15.29 -10.09 -19.46
N PRO A 47 16.51 -10.54 -19.81
CA PRO A 47 17.47 -9.74 -20.60
C PRO A 47 16.99 -9.34 -22.01
N SER A 48 15.96 -10.00 -22.55
CA SER A 48 15.41 -9.69 -23.87
C SER A 48 14.42 -8.52 -23.88
N LEU A 49 14.02 -8.01 -22.71
CA LEU A 49 13.22 -6.78 -22.61
C LEU A 49 14.12 -5.55 -22.78
N SER A 50 13.57 -4.46 -23.32
CA SER A 50 14.32 -3.21 -23.42
C SER A 50 14.56 -2.58 -22.04
N GLU A 51 15.71 -1.92 -21.90
CA GLU A 51 16.08 -1.22 -20.67
C GLU A 51 15.05 -0.13 -20.31
N ASP A 52 14.62 0.65 -21.31
CA ASP A 52 13.59 1.69 -21.14
C ASP A 52 12.28 1.13 -20.56
N TYR A 53 11.86 -0.05 -21.03
CA TYR A 53 10.64 -0.69 -20.52
C TYR A 53 10.80 -1.15 -19.08
N ILE A 54 11.95 -1.76 -18.75
CA ILE A 54 12.25 -2.19 -17.38
C ILE A 54 12.27 -0.97 -16.44
N GLU A 55 12.90 0.13 -16.85
CA GLU A 55 13.00 1.33 -16.05
C GLU A 55 11.63 1.99 -15.83
N GLU A 56 10.80 2.12 -16.88
CA GLU A 56 9.42 2.61 -16.77
C GLU A 56 8.61 1.80 -15.73
N LYS A 57 8.76 0.46 -15.71
CA LYS A 57 8.07 -0.38 -14.71
C LYS A 57 8.62 -0.18 -13.30
N LYS A 58 9.94 -0.03 -13.13
CA LYS A 58 10.54 0.27 -11.82
C LYS A 58 10.05 1.60 -11.29
N GLU A 59 10.09 2.65 -12.10
CA GLU A 59 9.59 3.98 -11.73
C GLU A 59 8.13 3.93 -11.32
N LYS A 60 7.29 3.20 -12.07
CA LYS A 60 5.88 3.01 -11.73
C LYS A 60 5.69 2.28 -10.40
N ILE A 61 6.45 1.21 -10.15
CA ILE A 61 6.41 0.48 -8.88
C ILE A 61 6.82 1.42 -7.73
N ILE A 62 7.89 2.18 -7.88
CA ILE A 62 8.38 3.14 -6.87
C ILE A 62 7.30 4.20 -6.59
N SER A 63 6.74 4.82 -7.64
CA SER A 63 5.69 5.82 -7.50
C SER A 63 4.47 5.31 -6.74
N VAL A 64 4.00 4.09 -7.06
CA VAL A 64 2.87 3.47 -6.37
C VAL A 64 3.24 3.11 -4.93
N LYS A 65 4.45 2.61 -4.68
CA LYS A 65 4.95 2.27 -3.35
C LYS A 65 4.93 3.50 -2.44
N THR A 66 5.49 4.62 -2.89
CA THR A 66 5.54 5.87 -2.12
C THR A 66 4.14 6.32 -1.71
N LYS A 67 3.17 6.32 -2.64
CA LYS A 67 1.79 6.68 -2.33
C LYS A 67 1.14 5.73 -1.32
N ILE A 68 1.39 4.43 -1.45
CA ILE A 68 0.89 3.42 -0.49
C ILE A 68 1.46 3.68 0.91
N GLU A 69 2.76 3.97 1.03
CA GLU A 69 3.44 4.23 2.29
C GLU A 69 2.89 5.50 2.96
N GLU A 70 2.69 6.59 2.20
CA GLU A 70 2.08 7.82 2.71
C GLU A 70 0.67 7.60 3.30
N TYR A 71 -0.16 6.78 2.65
CA TYR A 71 -1.48 6.46 3.20
C TYR A 71 -1.39 5.49 4.37
N ALA A 72 -0.51 4.51 4.31
CA ALA A 72 -0.30 3.54 5.37
C ALA A 72 0.08 4.24 6.68
N GLU A 73 1.02 5.18 6.65
CA GLU A 73 1.43 5.99 7.80
C GLU A 73 0.25 6.81 8.37
N LYS A 74 -0.55 7.44 7.50
CA LYS A 74 -1.73 8.19 7.92
C LYS A 74 -2.78 7.31 8.58
N ILE A 75 -2.98 6.09 8.06
CA ILE A 75 -3.92 5.12 8.63
C ILE A 75 -3.39 4.62 9.97
N GLU A 76 -2.13 4.20 10.03
CA GLU A 76 -1.49 3.69 11.24
C GLU A 76 -1.60 4.71 12.37
N LYS A 77 -1.24 5.98 12.11
CA LYS A 77 -1.42 7.06 13.08
C LYS A 77 -2.85 7.13 13.61
N LYS A 78 -3.85 7.08 12.73
CA LYS A 78 -5.28 7.16 13.13
C LYS A 78 -5.75 5.93 13.89
N VAL A 79 -5.26 4.76 13.52
CA VAL A 79 -5.57 3.50 14.19
C VAL A 79 -4.95 3.49 15.59
N SER A 80 -3.68 3.81 15.72
CA SER A 80 -2.95 3.90 16.99
C SER A 80 -3.59 4.91 17.94
N GLU A 81 -3.93 6.12 17.46
CA GLU A 81 -4.67 7.14 18.23
C GLU A 81 -6.00 6.60 18.79
N LYS A 82 -6.73 5.76 18.04
CA LYS A 82 -8.05 5.24 18.44
C LYS A 82 -7.97 3.97 19.30
N ILE A 83 -6.90 3.20 19.20
CA ILE A 83 -6.65 1.99 20.00
C ILE A 83 -5.92 2.34 21.31
N GLY A 84 -5.24 3.49 21.38
CA GLY A 84 -4.51 3.95 22.56
C GLY A 84 -3.09 3.39 22.65
N ILE A 85 -2.42 3.20 21.51
CA ILE A 85 -1.02 2.76 21.40
C ILE A 85 -0.17 3.75 20.61
#